data_AF-A0A8W8LNF1-F1
#
_entry.id   AF-A0A8W8LNF1-F1
#
_cell.length_a   1.000
_cell.length_b   1.000
_cell.length_c   1.000
_cell.angle_alpha   90.00
_cell.angle_beta   90.00
_cell.angle_gamma   90.00
#
_symmetry.space_group_name_H-M   'P 1'
#
loop_
_entity.id
_entity.type
_entity.pdbx_description
1 polymer ?
#
loop_
_entity_poly.entity_id
_entity_poly.type
_entity_poly.pdbx_seq_one_letter_code
_entity_poly.pdbx_strand_id
1 'polypeptide(L)'
;MEVLICMFIMEYITVLVMYEMPDRYYKGCCVGFYWNSNNNICELCRPGYFGLNCTDKCPYPTYGDRCQGYCDCSNDTCDVSTGCITLTTDILKIKNPE
;
A
#
# COMPACT_ATOMS: atom_id res chain seq x y z
N MET A 1 -44.01 -12.68 15.13
CA MET A 1 -43.15 -13.33 14.11
C MET A 1 -42.44 -12.28 13.27
N GLU A 2 -43.17 -11.31 12.70
CA GLU A 2 -42.65 -10.13 11.96
C GLU A 2 -41.53 -9.36 12.68
N VAL A 3 -41.68 -9.06 13.98
CA VAL A 3 -40.70 -8.29 14.76
C VAL A 3 -39.37 -9.02 14.95
N LEU A 4 -39.41 -10.35 15.05
CA LEU A 4 -38.22 -11.17 15.26
C LEU A 4 -37.39 -11.27 13.97
N ILE A 5 -38.05 -11.32 12.81
CA ILE A 5 -37.42 -11.30 11.48
C ILE A 5 -36.63 -9.99 11.29
N CYS A 6 -37.19 -8.86 11.75
CA CYS A 6 -36.51 -7.56 11.68
C CYS A 6 -35.21 -7.53 12.53
N MET A 7 -35.22 -8.12 13.73
CA MET A 7 -34.02 -8.22 14.57
C MET A 7 -32.92 -9.02 13.88
N PHE A 8 -33.26 -10.16 13.28
CA PHE A 8 -32.29 -10.97 12.51
C PHE A 8 -31.78 -10.23 11.25
N ILE A 9 -32.63 -9.47 10.57
CA ILE A 9 -32.23 -8.66 9.41
C ILE A 9 -31.27 -7.54 9.81
N MET A 10 -31.50 -6.87 10.95
CA MET A 10 -30.62 -5.80 11.43
C MET A 10 -29.26 -6.34 11.89
N GLU A 11 -29.22 -7.51 12.53
CA GLU A 11 -27.98 -8.23 12.86
C GLU A 11 -27.24 -8.68 11.60
N TYR A 12 -27.95 -9.19 10.58
CA TYR A 12 -27.36 -9.61 9.31
C TYR A 12 -26.84 -8.42 8.46
N ILE A 13 -27.57 -7.30 8.40
CA ILE A 13 -27.16 -6.10 7.67
C ILE A 13 -25.92 -5.46 8.30
N THR A 14 -25.89 -5.30 9.63
CA THR A 14 -24.71 -4.75 10.32
C THR A 14 -23.47 -5.60 10.09
N VAL A 15 -23.64 -6.93 10.01
CA VAL A 15 -22.60 -7.90 9.67
C VAL A 15 -22.18 -7.80 8.19
N LEU A 16 -23.09 -7.59 7.22
CA LEU A 16 -22.71 -7.38 5.82
C LEU A 16 -21.92 -6.08 5.60
N VAL A 17 -22.30 -4.98 6.25
CA VAL A 17 -21.62 -3.68 6.10
C VAL A 17 -20.19 -3.70 6.65
N MET A 18 -19.87 -4.54 7.63
CA MET A 18 -18.48 -4.74 8.09
C MET A 18 -17.65 -5.66 7.19
N TYR A 19 -18.27 -6.49 6.35
CA TYR A 19 -17.58 -7.31 5.35
C TYR A 19 -17.31 -6.55 4.03
N GLU A 20 -18.02 -5.46 3.75
CA GLU A 20 -17.76 -4.57 2.61
C GLU A 20 -16.84 -3.40 2.97
N MET A 21 -15.54 -3.68 3.13
CA MET A 21 -14.39 -2.73 3.18
C MET A 21 -13.75 -2.53 4.58
N PRO A 22 -12.69 -3.29 4.90
CA PRO A 22 -11.89 -3.08 6.10
C PRO A 22 -10.66 -2.18 5.86
N ASP A 23 -10.62 -1.36 4.81
CA ASP A 23 -9.50 -0.41 4.64
C ASP A 23 -9.80 0.88 5.42
N ARG A 24 -9.46 0.83 6.72
CA ARG A 24 -9.50 1.98 7.63
C ARG A 24 -8.66 3.14 7.12
N TYR A 25 -9.34 3.98 6.36
CA TYR A 25 -9.18 5.40 6.10
C TYR A 25 -8.55 6.17 7.29
N TYR A 26 -7.22 6.35 7.29
CA TYR A 26 -6.64 7.51 7.97
C TYR A 26 -6.93 8.74 7.12
N LYS A 27 -7.92 9.54 7.54
CA LYS A 27 -8.32 10.83 6.94
C LYS A 27 -8.79 10.86 5.50
N GLY A 28 -8.28 9.99 4.65
CA GLY A 28 -9.06 9.57 3.53
C GLY A 28 -8.57 8.61 2.50
N CYS A 29 -7.40 8.09 2.80
CA CYS A 29 -6.54 7.64 1.76
C CYS A 29 -6.53 6.12 1.76
N CYS A 30 -6.55 5.57 0.55
CA CYS A 30 -6.35 4.15 0.32
C CYS A 30 -4.94 3.74 0.77
N VAL A 31 -4.72 2.45 0.99
CA VAL A 31 -3.39 1.91 1.29
C VAL A 31 -2.40 2.28 0.17
N GLY A 32 -1.24 2.82 0.57
CA GLY A 32 -0.21 3.36 -0.32
C GLY A 32 -0.31 4.88 -0.54
N PHE A 33 -1.27 5.55 0.09
CA PHE A 33 -1.41 7.00 0.06
C PHE A 33 -1.40 7.58 1.48
N TYR A 34 -0.92 8.80 1.64
CA TYR A 34 -0.95 9.55 2.90
C TYR A 34 -1.65 10.89 2.71
N TRP A 35 -2.27 11.39 3.79
CA TRP A 35 -2.94 12.69 3.75
C TRP A 35 -1.91 13.82 3.79
N ASN A 36 -1.85 14.63 2.74
CA ASN A 36 -1.06 15.86 2.73
C ASN A 36 -1.97 17.05 3.11
N SER A 37 -1.69 17.68 4.26
CA SER A 37 -2.48 18.79 4.79
C SER A 37 -2.22 20.13 4.10
N ASN A 38 -1.12 20.25 3.34
CA ASN A 38 -0.77 21.51 2.68
C ASN A 38 -1.65 21.76 1.46
N ASN A 39 -2.01 20.70 0.75
CA ASN A 39 -2.82 20.70 -0.46
C ASN A 39 -4.19 20.02 -0.28
N ASN A 40 -4.44 19.39 0.87
CA ASN A 40 -5.68 18.66 1.20
C ASN A 40 -6.00 17.52 0.23
N ILE A 41 -4.98 16.78 -0.22
CA ILE A 41 -5.14 15.62 -1.09
C ILE A 41 -4.45 14.38 -0.50
N CYS A 42 -4.84 13.21 -0.99
CA CYS A 42 -4.11 11.97 -0.77
C CYS A 42 -2.94 11.90 -1.76
N GLU A 43 -1.73 11.92 -1.25
CA GLU A 43 -0.51 11.82 -2.04
C GLU A 43 0.02 10.39 -1.98
N LEU A 44 0.56 9.90 -3.10
CA LEU A 44 1.14 8.57 -3.17
C LEU A 44 2.39 8.50 -2.29
N CYS A 45 2.55 7.39 -1.58
CA CYS A 45 3.80 7.10 -0.88
C CYS A 45 4.96 6.97 -1.85
N ARG A 46 6.18 7.20 -1.35
CA ARG A 46 7.39 6.94 -2.14
C ARG A 46 7.42 5.46 -2.53
N PRO A 47 7.92 5.12 -3.73
CA PRO A 47 8.06 3.72 -4.15
C PRO A 47 8.78 2.91 -3.08
N GLY A 48 8.30 1.72 -2.78
CA GLY A 48 8.84 0.88 -1.72
C GLY A 48 8.27 1.10 -0.32
N TYR A 49 7.33 2.05 -0.16
CA TYR A 49 6.71 2.35 1.12
C TYR A 49 5.18 2.43 1.04
N PHE A 50 4.50 2.06 2.12
CA PHE A 50 3.06 2.08 2.29
C PHE A 50 2.68 2.25 3.78
N GLY A 51 1.39 2.08 4.10
CA GLY A 51 0.91 2.17 5.48
C GLY A 51 0.66 3.60 5.97
N LEU A 52 0.50 3.75 7.29
CA LEU A 52 0.19 5.04 7.90
C LEU A 52 1.36 6.01 7.71
N ASN A 53 1.14 7.12 7.01
CA ASN A 53 2.19 8.09 6.69
C ASN A 53 3.41 7.49 5.97
N CYS A 54 3.22 6.41 5.20
CA CYS A 54 4.28 5.77 4.42
C CYS A 54 5.44 5.22 5.28
N THR A 55 5.17 4.76 6.52
CA THR A 55 6.21 4.22 7.41
C THR A 55 6.57 2.76 7.13
N ASP A 56 5.68 2.02 6.48
CA ASP A 56 5.85 0.59 6.26
C ASP A 56 6.61 0.34 4.95
N LYS A 57 7.65 -0.49 4.99
CA LYS A 57 8.44 -0.85 3.81
C LYS A 57 7.80 -2.03 3.08
N CYS A 58 7.83 -2.04 1.75
CA CYS A 58 7.39 -3.19 0.96
C CYS A 58 8.10 -4.47 1.42
N PRO A 59 7.35 -5.54 1.74
CA PRO A 59 7.93 -6.81 2.11
C PRO A 59 8.54 -7.48 0.89
N TYR A 60 9.72 -8.11 1.01
CA TYR A 60 10.23 -8.98 -0.03
C TYR A 60 9.21 -10.10 -0.31
N PRO A 61 8.93 -10.45 -1.58
CA PRO A 61 9.62 -10.07 -2.82
C PRO A 61 9.04 -8.84 -3.55
N THR A 62 8.24 -8.01 -2.89
CA THR A 62 7.56 -6.89 -3.55
C THR A 62 8.34 -5.58 -3.51
N TYR A 63 8.15 -4.73 -4.51
CA TYR A 63 8.80 -3.42 -4.63
C TYR A 63 7.95 -2.40 -5.42
N GLY A 64 8.41 -1.15 -5.47
CA GLY A 64 7.85 -0.10 -6.32
C GLY A 64 6.60 0.55 -5.74
N ASP A 65 5.82 1.19 -6.60
CA ASP A 65 4.60 1.87 -6.19
C ASP A 65 3.58 0.87 -5.65
N ARG A 66 3.12 1.13 -4.42
CA ARG A 66 2.12 0.28 -3.74
C ARG A 66 2.54 -1.19 -3.65
N CYS A 67 3.84 -1.48 -3.70
CA CYS A 67 4.39 -2.83 -3.67
C CYS A 67 3.84 -3.76 -4.78
N GLN A 68 3.51 -3.21 -5.96
CA GLN A 68 2.98 -3.98 -7.08
C GLN A 68 4.06 -4.62 -7.96
N GLY A 69 5.31 -4.19 -7.84
CA GLY A 69 6.47 -4.83 -8.47
C GLY A 69 6.89 -6.09 -7.73
N TYR A 70 7.53 -7.03 -8.43
CA TYR A 70 8.02 -8.29 -7.88
C TYR A 70 9.47 -8.55 -8.28
N CYS A 71 10.34 -8.74 -7.29
CA CYS A 71 11.76 -9.02 -7.46
C CYS A 71 11.98 -10.49 -7.85
N ASP A 72 12.60 -10.71 -9.01
CA ASP A 72 13.10 -12.02 -9.46
C ASP A 72 14.63 -12.16 -9.21
N CYS A 73 15.03 -11.86 -7.98
CA CYS A 73 16.41 -11.86 -7.51
C CYS A 73 16.46 -12.13 -6.01
N SER A 74 17.67 -12.26 -5.45
CA SER A 74 17.82 -12.44 -4.00
C SER A 74 17.34 -11.21 -3.24
N ASN A 75 16.91 -11.40 -1.99
CA ASN A 75 16.49 -10.29 -1.12
C ASN A 75 17.59 -9.22 -0.99
N ASP A 76 18.86 -9.62 -0.93
CA ASP A 76 20.01 -8.71 -0.82
C ASP A 76 20.22 -7.81 -2.05
N THR A 77 19.63 -8.19 -3.20
CA THR A 77 19.72 -7.46 -4.47
C THR A 77 18.39 -6.84 -4.90
N CYS A 78 17.36 -6.93 -4.06
CA CYS A 78 16.04 -6.36 -4.29
C CYS A 78 15.94 -5.00 -3.56
N ASP A 79 16.08 -3.91 -4.31
CA ASP A 79 15.72 -2.59 -3.83
C ASP A 79 14.19 -2.46 -3.76
N VAL A 80 13.69 -1.93 -2.65
CA VAL A 80 12.23 -1.80 -2.46
C VAL A 80 11.59 -0.76 -3.36
N SER A 81 12.36 0.14 -3.95
CA SER A 81 11.86 1.21 -4.81
C SER A 81 11.97 0.80 -6.28
N THR A 82 13.12 0.25 -6.69
CA THR A 82 13.44 -0.04 -8.10
C THR A 82 13.41 -1.52 -8.48
N GLY A 83 13.42 -2.43 -7.50
CA GLY A 83 13.41 -3.87 -7.72
C GLY A 83 14.81 -4.46 -7.80
N CYS A 84 15.02 -5.41 -8.70
CA CYS A 84 16.29 -6.11 -8.80
C CYS A 84 17.41 -5.23 -9.34
N ILE A 85 18.45 -5.05 -8.53
CA ILE A 85 19.67 -4.35 -8.91
C ILE A 85 20.45 -5.25 -9.87
N THR A 86 20.32 -5.00 -11.17
CA THR A 86 21.20 -5.63 -12.15
C THR A 86 22.54 -4.91 -12.13
N LEU A 87 23.65 -5.66 -12.02
CA LEU A 87 25.01 -5.11 -12.01
C LEU A 87 25.43 -4.47 -13.36
N THR A 88 24.49 -4.21 -14.27
CA THR A 88 24.77 -3.92 -15.68
C THR A 88 24.62 -2.47 -16.11
N THR A 89 23.99 -1.56 -15.38
CA THR A 89 23.99 -0.13 -15.80
C THR A 89 23.64 0.84 -14.69
N ASP A 90 22.95 0.40 -13.64
CA ASP A 90 22.45 1.29 -12.59
C ASP A 90 23.55 1.80 -11.65
N ILE A 91 24.61 1.02 -11.42
CA ILE A 91 25.80 1.50 -10.68
C ILE A 91 26.58 2.54 -11.50
N LEU A 92 26.57 2.46 -12.84
CA LEU A 92 27.25 3.46 -13.68
C LEU A 92 26.55 4.82 -13.59
N LYS A 93 25.22 4.87 -13.43
CA LYS A 93 24.48 6.12 -13.22
C LYS A 93 24.71 6.72 -11.83
N ILE A 94 24.91 5.90 -10.80
CA ILE A 94 25.27 6.38 -9.45
C ILE A 94 26.72 6.88 -9.41
N LYS A 95 27.63 6.23 -10.16
CA LYS A 95 29.04 6.64 -10.23
C LYS A 95 29.31 7.81 -11.20
N ASN A 96 28.44 8.03 -12.19
CA ASN A 96 28.46 9.20 -13.06
C ASN A 96 27.11 9.93 -13.04
N PRO A 97 26.87 10.82 -12.06
CA PRO A 97 25.87 11.86 -12.21
C PRO A 97 26.41 12.88 -13.22
N GLU A 98 25.88 12.89 -14.45
CA GLU A 98 26.03 14.03 -15.37
C GLU A 98 25.19 15.22 -14.91
#